data_AF-A0A963BFC7-F1
#
_entry.id   AF-A0A963BFC7-F1
#
_cell.length_a   1.000
_cell.length_b   1.000
_cell.length_c   1.000
_cell.angle_alpha   90.00
_cell.angle_beta   90.00
_cell.angle_gamma   90.00
#
_symmetry.space_group_name_H-M   'P 1'
#
loop_
_entity.id
_entity.type
_entity.pdbx_description
1 polymer ?
#
loop_
_entity_poly.entity_id
_entity_poly.type
_entity_poly.pdbx_seq_one_letter_code
_entity_poly.pdbx_strand_id
1 'polypeptide(L)'
;MKHLFLDLVRISNLTENLLYIAGKSLQRRALRNGMIVAMTYGSALLGLKLTSGNPLTTEQLLRLLAASLASYPVGTLLTMLSSFLTREHVDTAGAAQLDLMGDLKRTRMRAHLGAAWSEVFRYEALLVGNVHQAINERDQLMATRKALTDAIHGLPAGLRQALAIENADDVQRVVERLLTGLPRHNRMEQSREAFEITGLYALNAPLPQRVQELECGFDISPIEKWYRHGLFTAEDELLRDFETDLLIRGIRRMLRPGPLIAVIRFLGPGYTPSFWYAWTMRKAVILLGKTIASLNKELDLRRRTPFFGAQHLLWPCERTDRDVIDEFGDKEGGRLLRLLAKRRRKLMRKIFSADRVSAYRLLYRAFSKELLRIATLRVQFDAEYRLGLLRRNPRDDVSNLEKLLGYSVISPRALNKRLGSSAEEGEFRADLARLPSDDLDTEAIRALRIAYFVDRKGIRYQLARQDKDAALARFHEVVTAKKKYTAKLVRLRLYHLMARLQVELYRDLVTELGCYTESTPSSSR
;
A
#
# COMPACT_ATOMS: atom_id res chain seq x y z
N MET A 1 10.40 -13.84 21.59
CA MET A 1 11.61 -14.23 20.83
C MET A 1 11.48 -15.54 20.04
N LYS A 2 10.93 -16.63 20.61
CA LYS A 2 10.77 -17.94 19.94
C LYS A 2 10.17 -17.87 18.52
N HIS A 3 9.07 -17.14 18.33
CA HIS A 3 8.43 -17.01 17.01
C HIS A 3 9.29 -16.26 15.99
N LEU A 4 10.06 -15.26 16.43
CA LEU A 4 10.94 -14.50 15.53
C LEU A 4 12.07 -15.37 14.99
N PHE A 5 12.65 -16.22 15.85
CA PHE A 5 13.65 -17.20 15.43
C PHE A 5 13.08 -18.22 14.44
N LEU A 6 11.90 -18.80 14.72
CA LEU A 6 11.25 -19.74 13.80
C LEU A 6 10.97 -19.12 12.43
N ASP A 7 10.48 -17.89 12.40
CA ASP A 7 10.23 -17.19 11.14
C ASP A 7 11.54 -16.89 10.40
N LEU A 8 12.62 -16.56 11.10
CA LEU A 8 13.95 -16.37 10.52
C LEU A 8 14.50 -17.66 9.90
N VAL A 9 14.38 -18.79 10.62
CA VAL A 9 14.76 -20.13 10.12
C VAL A 9 13.96 -20.51 8.86
N ARG A 10 12.64 -20.30 8.87
CA ARG A 10 11.77 -20.58 7.72
C ARG A 10 12.17 -19.80 6.48
N ILE A 11 12.62 -18.57 6.69
CA ILE A 11 13.10 -17.66 5.67
C ILE A 11 14.48 -18.09 5.16
N SER A 12 15.35 -18.56 6.05
CA SER A 12 16.74 -18.91 5.79
C SER A 12 17.00 -20.30 5.21
N ASN A 13 15.99 -21.17 5.09
CA ASN A 13 16.14 -22.54 4.56
C ASN A 13 16.58 -22.65 3.07
N LEU A 14 16.98 -21.54 2.44
CA LEU A 14 17.71 -21.52 1.18
C LEU A 14 19.12 -21.04 1.51
N THR A 15 20.11 -21.93 1.39
CA THR A 15 21.55 -21.61 1.52
C THR A 15 21.92 -20.39 0.67
N GLU A 16 21.36 -20.29 -0.52
CA GLU A 16 21.44 -19.14 -1.43
C GLU A 16 21.03 -17.81 -0.76
N ASN A 17 19.96 -17.83 0.04
CA ASN A 17 19.50 -16.62 0.70
C ASN A 17 20.34 -16.27 1.94
N LEU A 18 20.89 -17.25 2.68
CA LEU A 18 21.79 -16.99 3.82
C LEU A 18 23.00 -16.14 3.41
N LEU A 19 23.59 -16.44 2.24
CA LEU A 19 24.67 -15.63 1.66
C LEU A 19 24.22 -14.18 1.41
N TYR A 20 23.00 -13.98 0.90
CA TYR A 20 22.44 -12.65 0.72
C TYR A 20 22.26 -11.90 2.06
N ILE A 21 21.81 -12.57 3.14
CA ILE A 21 21.70 -11.94 4.48
C ILE A 21 23.06 -11.52 4.96
N ALA A 22 24.00 -12.47 4.98
CA ALA A 22 25.34 -12.22 5.48
C ALA A 22 25.95 -11.04 4.73
N GLY A 23 25.78 -11.03 3.40
CA GLY A 23 26.16 -9.94 2.53
C GLY A 23 25.56 -8.58 2.90
N LYS A 24 24.22 -8.48 2.94
CA LYS A 24 23.51 -7.24 3.26
C LYS A 24 23.73 -6.76 4.70
N SER A 25 23.87 -7.69 5.64
CA SER A 25 24.17 -7.40 7.04
C SER A 25 25.55 -6.76 7.18
N LEU A 26 26.56 -7.33 6.51
CA LEU A 26 27.91 -6.78 6.47
C LEU A 26 27.93 -5.39 5.81
N GLN A 27 27.28 -5.22 4.65
CA GLN A 27 27.14 -3.91 3.99
C GLN A 27 26.51 -2.86 4.93
N ARG A 28 25.42 -3.20 5.62
CA ARG A 28 24.76 -2.28 6.56
C ARG A 28 25.62 -1.94 7.77
N ARG A 29 26.34 -2.92 8.33
CA ARG A 29 27.27 -2.69 9.43
C ARG A 29 28.41 -1.78 8.99
N ALA A 30 28.97 -2.01 7.80
CA ALA A 30 29.99 -1.14 7.22
C ALA A 30 29.53 0.30 7.09
N LEU A 31 28.34 0.52 6.50
CA LEU A 31 27.78 1.86 6.34
C LEU A 31 27.50 2.54 7.69
N ARG A 32 26.95 1.81 8.67
CA ARG A 32 26.68 2.33 10.00
C ARG A 32 27.97 2.73 10.72
N ASN A 33 28.97 1.87 10.69
CA ASN A 33 30.24 2.11 11.34
C ASN A 33 30.99 3.28 10.67
N GLY A 34 31.00 3.33 9.33
CA GLY A 34 31.53 4.48 8.58
C GLY A 34 30.82 5.80 8.92
N MET A 35 29.50 5.77 9.08
CA MET A 35 28.73 6.94 9.49
C MET A 35 29.05 7.39 10.93
N ILE A 36 29.22 6.45 11.88
CA ILE A 36 29.64 6.76 13.25
C ILE A 36 31.02 7.42 13.23
N VAL A 37 31.97 6.89 12.46
CA VAL A 37 33.31 7.47 12.30
C VAL A 37 33.20 8.88 11.71
N ALA A 38 32.43 9.07 10.63
CA ALA A 38 32.24 10.37 10.00
C ALA A 38 31.58 11.41 10.93
N MET A 39 30.54 11.02 11.69
CA MET A 39 29.90 11.90 12.66
C MET A 39 30.83 12.27 13.81
N THR A 40 31.58 11.29 14.34
CA THR A 40 32.51 11.54 15.45
C THR A 40 33.62 12.47 15.01
N TYR A 41 34.23 12.21 13.85
CA TYR A 41 35.29 13.04 13.29
C TYR A 41 34.79 14.44 12.90
N GLY A 42 33.62 14.53 12.25
CA GLY A 42 32.98 15.80 11.90
C GLY A 42 32.59 16.64 13.13
N SER A 43 32.10 16.00 14.20
CA SER A 43 31.79 16.68 15.45
C SER A 43 33.03 17.21 16.16
N ALA A 44 34.14 16.46 16.12
CA ALA A 44 35.43 16.87 16.65
C ALA A 44 36.01 18.07 15.88
N LEU A 45 35.95 18.04 14.54
CA LEU A 45 36.39 19.15 13.69
C LEU A 45 35.57 20.43 13.91
N LEU A 46 34.27 20.30 14.18
CA LEU A 46 33.37 21.44 14.41
C LEU A 46 33.32 21.91 15.86
N GLY A 47 34.07 21.27 16.78
CA GLY A 47 34.03 21.59 18.22
C GLY A 47 32.67 21.30 18.89
N LEU A 48 31.79 20.53 18.23
CA LEU A 48 30.44 20.25 18.72
C LEU A 48 30.48 19.02 19.65
N LYS A 49 30.23 19.21 20.94
CA LYS A 49 30.04 18.12 21.92
C LYS A 49 28.69 17.39 21.71
N LEU A 50 28.53 16.74 20.56
CA LEU A 50 27.30 16.04 20.18
C LEU A 50 27.13 14.67 20.87
N THR A 51 28.20 14.10 21.42
CA THR A 51 28.14 12.82 22.14
C THR A 51 28.40 13.03 23.63
N SER A 52 27.38 12.81 24.45
CA SER A 52 27.42 12.93 25.92
C SER A 52 28.15 11.77 26.61
N GLY A 53 29.12 11.13 25.95
CA GLY A 53 29.86 9.99 26.45
C GLY A 53 31.36 10.14 26.20
N ASN A 54 32.17 9.26 26.81
CA ASN A 54 33.62 9.26 26.64
C ASN A 54 33.98 9.30 25.14
N PRO A 55 34.82 10.25 24.70
CA PRO A 55 35.22 10.34 23.31
C PRO A 55 35.89 9.03 22.89
N LEU A 56 35.48 8.48 21.75
CA LEU A 56 36.10 7.30 21.17
C LEU A 56 37.60 7.57 20.95
N THR A 57 38.45 6.62 21.31
CA THR A 57 39.89 6.76 21.07
C THR A 57 40.20 6.69 19.57
N THR A 58 41.30 7.30 19.13
CA THR A 58 41.77 7.24 17.74
C THR A 58 41.91 5.80 17.25
N GLU A 59 42.38 4.90 18.12
CA GLU A 59 42.48 3.48 17.83
C GLU A 59 41.11 2.81 17.62
N GLN A 60 40.09 3.14 18.43
CA GLN A 60 38.72 2.63 18.25
C GLN A 60 38.12 3.11 16.92
N LEU A 61 38.36 4.37 16.53
CA LEU A 61 37.93 4.91 15.23
C LEU A 61 38.62 4.20 14.07
N LEU A 62 39.94 3.96 14.15
CA LEU A 62 40.69 3.25 13.13
C LEU A 62 40.20 1.80 12.97
N ARG A 63 39.94 1.09 14.08
CA ARG A 63 39.37 -0.26 14.07
C ARG A 63 37.96 -0.27 13.45
N LEU A 64 37.11 0.69 13.78
CA LEU A 64 35.77 0.82 13.17
C LEU A 64 35.84 1.12 11.67
N LEU A 65 36.78 1.98 11.24
CA LEU A 65 37.01 2.30 9.84
C LEU A 65 37.52 1.07 9.07
N ALA A 66 38.54 0.40 9.58
CA ALA A 66 39.09 -0.83 8.98
C ALA A 66 38.03 -1.94 8.89
N ALA A 67 37.26 -2.16 9.97
CA ALA A 67 36.15 -3.10 9.95
C ALA A 67 35.08 -2.72 8.91
N SER A 68 34.83 -1.42 8.69
CA SER A 68 33.89 -0.94 7.67
C SER A 68 34.42 -1.20 6.26
N LEU A 69 35.68 -0.85 6.00
CA LEU A 69 36.35 -1.02 4.71
C LEU A 69 36.46 -2.49 4.31
N ALA A 70 36.70 -3.39 5.26
CA ALA A 70 36.77 -4.83 5.00
C ALA A 70 35.39 -5.49 4.85
N SER A 71 34.40 -5.09 5.65
CA SER A 71 33.07 -5.73 5.63
C SER A 71 32.21 -5.37 4.42
N TYR A 72 32.38 -4.18 3.85
CA TYR A 72 31.62 -3.77 2.65
C TYR A 72 31.91 -4.63 1.41
N PRO A 73 33.17 -4.85 0.96
CA PRO A 73 33.47 -5.67 -0.22
C PRO A 73 33.10 -7.13 -0.02
N VAL A 74 33.38 -7.71 1.16
CA VAL A 74 32.93 -9.07 1.52
C VAL A 74 31.41 -9.16 1.45
N GLY A 75 30.72 -8.15 1.98
CA GLY A 75 29.27 -8.06 1.92
C GLY A 75 28.75 -8.06 0.48
N THR A 76 29.38 -7.27 -0.38
CA THR A 76 29.07 -7.18 -1.82
C THR A 76 29.30 -8.49 -2.55
N LEU A 77 30.45 -9.14 -2.32
CA LEU A 77 30.76 -10.44 -2.91
C LEU A 77 29.71 -11.50 -2.56
N LEU A 78 29.31 -11.58 -1.29
CA LEU A 78 28.26 -12.51 -0.85
C LEU A 78 26.90 -12.21 -1.51
N THR A 79 26.54 -10.93 -1.65
CA THR A 79 25.30 -10.56 -2.37
C THR A 79 25.36 -10.86 -3.86
N MET A 80 26.54 -10.69 -4.50
CA MET A 80 26.75 -11.01 -5.91
C MET A 80 26.68 -12.52 -6.13
N LEU A 81 27.36 -13.31 -5.30
CA LEU A 81 27.34 -14.78 -5.37
C LEU A 81 25.92 -15.32 -5.19
N SER A 82 25.19 -14.83 -4.19
CA SER A 82 23.78 -15.20 -4.01
C SER A 82 22.95 -14.83 -5.24
N SER A 83 23.13 -13.62 -5.78
CA SER A 83 22.37 -13.17 -6.94
C SER A 83 22.67 -14.01 -8.18
N PHE A 84 23.95 -14.37 -8.40
CA PHE A 84 24.38 -15.27 -9.45
C PHE A 84 23.69 -16.64 -9.36
N LEU A 85 23.70 -17.27 -8.18
CA LEU A 85 23.07 -18.57 -7.94
C LEU A 85 21.54 -18.55 -8.15
N THR A 86 20.90 -17.39 -7.91
CA THR A 86 19.44 -17.26 -8.01
C THR A 86 18.98 -16.69 -9.35
N ARG A 87 19.90 -16.22 -10.20
CA ARG A 87 19.59 -15.41 -11.39
C ARG A 87 18.67 -16.14 -12.35
N GLU A 88 19.00 -17.38 -12.69
CA GLU A 88 18.21 -18.20 -13.62
C GLU A 88 16.75 -18.32 -13.18
N HIS A 89 16.49 -18.53 -11.89
CA HIS A 89 15.13 -18.67 -11.37
C HIS A 89 14.37 -17.35 -11.31
N VAL A 90 15.07 -16.25 -11.00
CA VAL A 90 14.48 -14.91 -11.05
C VAL A 90 14.13 -14.53 -12.48
N ASP A 91 15.04 -14.78 -13.43
CA ASP A 91 14.85 -14.52 -14.85
C ASP A 91 13.72 -15.41 -15.40
N THR A 92 13.65 -16.68 -14.99
CA THR A 92 12.53 -17.59 -15.35
C THR A 92 11.19 -17.05 -14.85
N ALA A 93 11.13 -16.58 -13.59
CA ALA A 93 9.90 -16.03 -13.04
C ALA A 93 9.48 -14.73 -13.75
N GLY A 94 10.42 -13.85 -14.06
CA GLY A 94 10.18 -12.62 -14.83
C GLY A 94 9.71 -12.92 -16.25
N ALA A 95 10.41 -13.80 -16.96
CA ALA A 95 10.04 -14.26 -18.31
C ALA A 95 8.66 -14.96 -18.33
N ALA A 96 8.28 -15.60 -17.23
CA ALA A 96 6.96 -16.21 -17.02
C ALA A 96 5.87 -15.21 -16.60
N GLN A 97 6.03 -13.92 -16.94
CA GLN A 97 5.05 -12.86 -16.79
C GLN A 97 4.68 -12.54 -15.32
N LEU A 98 5.61 -12.71 -14.38
CA LEU A 98 5.38 -12.31 -12.99
C LEU A 98 5.03 -10.81 -12.85
N ASP A 99 5.62 -9.95 -13.69
CA ASP A 99 5.36 -8.52 -13.64
C ASP A 99 3.92 -8.16 -14.03
N LEU A 100 3.25 -9.01 -14.83
CA LEU A 100 1.83 -8.86 -15.19
C LEU A 100 0.87 -9.25 -14.06
N MET A 101 1.37 -9.75 -12.92
CA MET A 101 0.51 -10.03 -11.75
C MET A 101 -0.10 -8.77 -11.13
N GLY A 102 0.25 -7.57 -11.61
CA GLY A 102 -0.46 -6.33 -11.30
C GLY A 102 -1.92 -6.36 -11.76
N ASP A 103 -2.22 -7.11 -12.84
CA ASP A 103 -3.57 -7.24 -13.38
C ASP A 103 -4.53 -7.97 -12.43
N LEU A 104 -3.99 -8.84 -11.57
CA LEU A 104 -4.79 -9.47 -10.52
C LEU A 104 -5.38 -8.42 -9.55
N LYS A 105 -4.67 -7.32 -9.27
CA LYS A 105 -5.24 -6.20 -8.49
C LYS A 105 -6.39 -5.53 -9.24
N ARG A 106 -6.29 -5.43 -10.57
CA ARG A 106 -7.31 -4.83 -11.44
C ARG A 106 -8.60 -5.66 -11.47
N THR A 107 -8.54 -6.99 -11.27
CA THR A 107 -9.76 -7.82 -11.13
C THR A 107 -10.64 -7.39 -9.96
N ARG A 108 -10.05 -6.77 -8.93
CA ARG A 108 -10.74 -6.27 -7.74
C ARG A 108 -10.97 -4.75 -7.77
N MET A 109 -10.82 -4.13 -8.94
CA MET A 109 -10.83 -2.67 -9.08
C MET A 109 -12.10 -2.02 -8.55
N ARG A 110 -13.28 -2.56 -8.84
CA ARG A 110 -14.54 -2.02 -8.29
C ARG A 110 -14.58 -2.09 -6.76
N ALA A 111 -14.12 -3.20 -6.16
CA ALA A 111 -14.06 -3.33 -4.71
C ALA A 111 -13.07 -2.33 -4.09
N HIS A 112 -11.91 -2.11 -4.73
CA HIS A 112 -10.94 -1.11 -4.29
C HIS A 112 -11.50 0.32 -4.41
N LEU A 113 -12.20 0.64 -5.50
CA LEU A 113 -12.88 1.94 -5.68
C LEU A 113 -13.99 2.13 -4.65
N GLY A 114 -14.79 1.11 -4.36
CA GLY A 114 -15.79 1.17 -3.28
C GLY A 114 -15.16 1.43 -1.92
N ALA A 115 -14.00 0.82 -1.64
CA ALA A 115 -13.24 1.11 -0.43
C ALA A 115 -12.71 2.57 -0.43
N ALA A 116 -12.18 3.05 -1.57
CA ALA A 116 -11.72 4.43 -1.74
C ALA A 116 -12.84 5.45 -1.55
N TRP A 117 -14.03 5.18 -2.06
CA TRP A 117 -15.22 5.98 -1.77
C TRP A 117 -15.50 6.02 -0.27
N SER A 118 -15.66 4.85 0.35
CA SER A 118 -16.12 4.76 1.74
C SER A 118 -15.15 5.36 2.77
N GLU A 119 -13.84 5.28 2.50
CA GLU A 119 -12.79 5.68 3.45
C GLU A 119 -12.15 7.03 3.12
N VAL A 120 -12.25 7.51 1.88
CA VAL A 120 -11.59 8.73 1.41
C VAL A 120 -12.57 9.69 0.75
N PHE A 121 -13.08 9.31 -0.42
CA PHE A 121 -13.74 10.24 -1.34
C PHE A 121 -15.15 10.67 -0.93
N ARG A 122 -15.86 9.88 -0.13
CA ARG A 122 -17.14 10.30 0.47
C ARG A 122 -17.00 11.60 1.27
N TYR A 123 -15.88 11.78 1.97
CA TYR A 123 -15.64 13.01 2.74
C TYR A 123 -15.26 14.19 1.85
N GLU A 124 -14.78 13.95 0.64
CA GLU A 124 -14.48 14.99 -0.35
C GLU A 124 -15.76 15.42 -1.08
N ALA A 125 -16.64 14.47 -1.40
CA ALA A 125 -17.96 14.76 -1.95
C ALA A 125 -18.77 15.70 -1.04
N LEU A 126 -18.77 15.42 0.28
CA LEU A 126 -19.43 16.25 1.30
C LEU A 126 -18.87 17.68 1.44
N LEU A 127 -17.69 17.97 0.88
CA LEU A 127 -17.18 19.35 0.85
C LEU A 127 -17.81 20.18 -0.27
N VAL A 128 -18.23 19.53 -1.36
CA VAL A 128 -18.65 20.19 -2.59
C VAL A 128 -20.17 20.16 -2.74
N GLY A 129 -20.81 19.07 -2.30
CA GLY A 129 -22.23 18.86 -2.48
C GLY A 129 -22.96 18.45 -1.22
N ASN A 130 -24.26 18.18 -1.39
CA ASN A 130 -25.18 17.82 -0.32
C ASN A 130 -25.89 16.49 -0.61
N VAL A 131 -26.63 15.99 0.39
CA VAL A 131 -27.33 14.70 0.29
C VAL A 131 -28.33 14.68 -0.86
N HIS A 132 -29.02 15.79 -1.15
CA HIS A 132 -29.95 15.87 -2.26
C HIS A 132 -29.27 15.73 -3.62
N GLN A 133 -28.10 16.34 -3.81
CA GLN A 133 -27.31 16.16 -5.04
C GLN A 133 -26.87 14.70 -5.22
N ALA A 134 -26.45 14.03 -4.14
CA ALA A 134 -26.09 12.61 -4.19
C ALA A 134 -27.28 11.71 -4.57
N ILE A 135 -28.48 11.99 -4.04
CA ILE A 135 -29.71 11.26 -4.41
C ILE A 135 -30.05 11.50 -5.88
N ASN A 136 -30.05 12.76 -6.32
CA ASN A 136 -30.36 13.13 -7.71
C ASN A 136 -29.39 12.46 -8.70
N GLU A 137 -28.08 12.47 -8.41
CA GLU A 137 -27.06 11.83 -9.25
C GLU A 137 -27.28 10.32 -9.36
N ARG A 138 -27.63 9.66 -8.24
CA ARG A 138 -27.96 8.23 -8.21
C ARG A 138 -29.20 7.92 -9.05
N ASP A 139 -30.25 8.71 -8.92
CA ASP A 139 -31.51 8.49 -9.62
C ASP A 139 -31.34 8.73 -11.14
N GLN A 140 -30.54 9.74 -11.52
CA GLN A 140 -30.13 9.97 -12.92
C GLN A 140 -29.32 8.79 -13.47
N LEU A 141 -28.41 8.20 -12.68
CA LEU A 141 -27.65 7.02 -13.07
C LEU A 141 -28.54 5.80 -13.27
N MET A 142 -29.51 5.57 -12.39
CA MET A 142 -30.48 4.48 -12.53
C MET A 142 -31.32 4.66 -13.80
N ALA A 143 -31.81 5.87 -14.06
CA ALA A 143 -32.54 6.20 -15.28
C ALA A 143 -31.69 5.96 -16.54
N THR A 144 -30.42 6.40 -16.52
CA THR A 144 -29.47 6.19 -17.63
C THR A 144 -29.22 4.70 -17.87
N ARG A 145 -28.95 3.93 -16.81
CA ARG A 145 -28.72 2.49 -16.90
C ARG A 145 -29.93 1.77 -17.48
N LYS A 146 -31.14 2.14 -17.06
CA LYS A 146 -32.39 1.60 -17.60
C LYS A 146 -32.52 1.94 -19.08
N ALA A 147 -32.36 3.20 -19.47
CA ALA A 147 -32.46 3.63 -20.86
C ALA A 147 -31.44 2.91 -21.77
N LEU A 148 -30.19 2.73 -21.33
CA LEU A 148 -29.18 1.96 -22.06
C LEU A 148 -29.54 0.48 -22.18
N THR A 149 -30.08 -0.11 -21.10
CA THR A 149 -30.54 -1.51 -21.10
C THR A 149 -31.67 -1.70 -22.11
N ASP A 150 -32.67 -0.82 -22.08
CA ASP A 150 -33.82 -0.83 -23.00
C ASP A 150 -33.35 -0.63 -24.46
N ALA A 151 -32.40 0.29 -24.69
CA ALA A 151 -31.82 0.54 -26.01
C ALA A 151 -31.06 -0.68 -26.56
N ILE A 152 -30.28 -1.39 -25.73
CA ILE A 152 -29.56 -2.59 -26.14
C ILE A 152 -30.53 -3.75 -26.42
N HIS A 153 -31.59 -3.89 -25.62
CA HIS A 153 -32.65 -4.86 -25.90
C HIS A 153 -33.39 -4.58 -27.20
N GLY A 154 -33.55 -3.30 -27.55
CA GLY A 154 -34.15 -2.86 -28.81
C GLY A 154 -33.26 -3.05 -30.06
N LEU A 155 -32.01 -3.48 -29.92
CA LEU A 155 -31.12 -3.69 -31.07
C LEU A 155 -31.58 -4.87 -31.95
N PRO A 156 -31.49 -4.75 -33.29
CA PRO A 156 -31.76 -5.86 -34.20
C PRO A 156 -30.95 -7.11 -33.86
N ALA A 157 -31.56 -8.30 -34.03
CA ALA A 157 -30.93 -9.57 -33.66
C ALA A 157 -29.55 -9.77 -34.31
N GLY A 158 -29.40 -9.42 -35.59
CA GLY A 158 -28.11 -9.51 -36.29
C GLY A 158 -27.02 -8.63 -35.68
N LEU A 159 -27.38 -7.44 -35.17
CA LEU A 159 -26.42 -6.56 -34.50
C LEU A 159 -26.08 -7.06 -33.09
N ARG A 160 -27.06 -7.59 -32.34
CA ARG A 160 -26.80 -8.24 -31.05
C ARG A 160 -25.85 -9.42 -31.19
N GLN A 161 -26.05 -10.25 -32.22
CA GLN A 161 -25.14 -11.35 -32.56
C GLN A 161 -23.74 -10.83 -32.94
N ALA A 162 -23.64 -9.81 -33.78
CA ALA A 162 -22.36 -9.21 -34.18
C ALA A 162 -21.58 -8.62 -32.99
N LEU A 163 -22.29 -8.14 -31.96
CA LEU A 163 -21.72 -7.64 -30.70
C LEU A 163 -21.53 -8.73 -29.63
N ALA A 164 -21.80 -10.00 -29.95
CA ALA A 164 -21.77 -11.13 -29.02
C ALA A 164 -22.62 -10.91 -27.75
N ILE A 165 -23.82 -10.34 -27.92
CA ILE A 165 -24.80 -10.13 -26.85
C ILE A 165 -25.84 -11.25 -26.93
N GLU A 166 -25.62 -12.33 -26.17
CA GLU A 166 -26.47 -13.53 -26.22
C GLU A 166 -27.48 -13.60 -25.08
N ASN A 167 -27.12 -13.05 -23.92
CA ASN A 167 -27.92 -13.15 -22.70
C ASN A 167 -28.00 -11.81 -21.93
N ALA A 168 -28.80 -11.78 -20.86
CA ALA A 168 -28.97 -10.60 -20.03
C ALA A 168 -27.66 -10.12 -19.36
N ASP A 169 -26.74 -11.04 -19.04
CA ASP A 169 -25.46 -10.67 -18.45
C ASP A 169 -24.58 -9.92 -19.45
N ASP A 170 -24.60 -10.32 -20.73
CA ASP A 170 -23.87 -9.62 -21.79
C ASP A 170 -24.43 -8.21 -22.00
N VAL A 171 -25.76 -8.05 -21.95
CA VAL A 171 -26.40 -6.71 -21.96
C VAL A 171 -25.85 -5.86 -20.82
N GLN A 172 -25.84 -6.37 -19.59
CA GLN A 172 -25.31 -5.64 -18.44
C GLN A 172 -23.82 -5.30 -18.59
N ARG A 173 -23.00 -6.21 -19.16
CA ARG A 173 -21.58 -5.92 -19.44
C ARG A 173 -21.41 -4.79 -20.46
N VAL A 174 -22.23 -4.77 -21.51
CA VAL A 174 -22.18 -3.70 -22.52
C VAL A 174 -22.64 -2.37 -21.92
N VAL A 175 -23.75 -2.35 -21.17
CA VAL A 175 -24.21 -1.14 -20.45
C VAL A 175 -23.11 -0.62 -19.54
N GLU A 176 -22.48 -1.49 -18.75
CA GLU A 176 -21.40 -1.09 -17.85
C GLU A 176 -20.22 -0.50 -18.62
N ARG A 177 -19.78 -1.13 -19.71
CA ARG A 177 -18.71 -0.60 -20.57
C ARG A 177 -19.03 0.78 -21.11
N LEU A 178 -20.26 1.00 -21.58
CA LEU A 178 -20.73 2.30 -22.06
C LEU A 178 -20.72 3.36 -20.96
N LEU A 179 -21.21 3.01 -19.76
CA LEU A 179 -21.21 3.92 -18.62
C LEU A 179 -19.79 4.29 -18.18
N THR A 180 -18.85 3.35 -18.22
CA THR A 180 -17.44 3.58 -17.87
C THR A 180 -16.60 4.13 -19.03
N GLY A 181 -17.21 4.41 -20.18
CA GLY A 181 -16.50 4.93 -21.36
C GLY A 181 -16.17 6.41 -21.29
N LEU A 182 -16.84 7.15 -20.41
CA LEU A 182 -16.67 8.59 -20.20
C LEU A 182 -16.77 8.93 -18.70
N PRO A 183 -16.09 9.98 -18.23
CA PRO A 183 -16.33 10.48 -16.88
C PRO A 183 -17.75 11.04 -16.82
N ARG A 184 -18.41 10.97 -15.66
CA ARG A 184 -19.74 11.54 -15.53
C ARG A 184 -19.66 13.06 -15.57
N HIS A 185 -18.84 13.64 -14.69
CA HIS A 185 -18.67 15.08 -14.56
C HIS A 185 -17.19 15.45 -14.35
N ASN A 186 -16.81 16.69 -14.69
CA ASN A 186 -15.46 17.23 -14.43
C ASN A 186 -15.28 17.73 -12.99
N ARG A 187 -16.04 17.16 -12.05
CA ARG A 187 -16.09 17.55 -10.63
C ARG A 187 -16.19 16.30 -9.77
N MET A 188 -15.95 16.47 -8.48
CA MET A 188 -16.09 15.39 -7.49
C MET A 188 -17.52 14.81 -7.52
N GLU A 189 -17.62 13.51 -7.81
CA GLU A 189 -18.87 12.74 -7.80
C GLU A 189 -19.53 12.74 -6.42
N GLN A 190 -20.86 12.74 -6.36
CA GLN A 190 -21.62 12.88 -5.12
C GLN A 190 -22.15 11.55 -4.55
N SER A 191 -22.23 10.52 -5.40
CA SER A 191 -22.66 9.17 -5.08
C SER A 191 -21.54 8.14 -5.25
N ARG A 192 -21.69 7.00 -4.58
CA ARG A 192 -20.73 5.90 -4.67
C ARG A 192 -20.67 5.34 -6.08
N GLU A 193 -21.84 5.13 -6.68
CA GLU A 193 -22.01 4.52 -7.99
C GLU A 193 -21.39 5.38 -9.08
N ALA A 194 -21.60 6.70 -9.04
CA ALA A 194 -20.95 7.64 -9.96
C ALA A 194 -19.44 7.63 -9.80
N PHE A 195 -18.95 7.67 -8.54
CA PHE A 195 -17.52 7.59 -8.25
C PHE A 195 -16.89 6.29 -8.78
N GLU A 196 -17.54 5.14 -8.59
CA GLU A 196 -17.05 3.86 -9.10
C GLU A 196 -17.00 3.86 -10.64
N ILE A 197 -18.01 4.42 -11.32
CA ILE A 197 -18.03 4.53 -12.79
C ILE A 197 -16.91 5.44 -13.30
N THR A 198 -16.78 6.65 -12.76
CA THR A 198 -15.73 7.61 -13.16
C THR A 198 -14.33 7.11 -12.78
N GLY A 199 -14.19 6.42 -11.64
CA GLY A 199 -12.94 5.77 -11.25
C GLY A 199 -12.56 4.61 -12.17
N LEU A 200 -13.52 3.81 -12.64
CA LEU A 200 -13.30 2.75 -13.63
C LEU A 200 -12.88 3.34 -14.98
N TYR A 201 -13.53 4.41 -15.42
CA TYR A 201 -13.10 5.17 -16.61
C TYR A 201 -11.63 5.57 -16.47
N ALA A 202 -11.29 6.26 -15.39
CA ALA A 202 -9.95 6.79 -15.17
C ALA A 202 -8.87 5.69 -15.13
N LEU A 203 -9.13 4.55 -14.49
CA LEU A 203 -8.16 3.44 -14.39
C LEU A 203 -8.01 2.62 -15.67
N ASN A 204 -9.00 2.68 -16.57
CA ASN A 204 -8.97 1.96 -17.85
C ASN A 204 -8.48 2.85 -19.01
N ALA A 205 -8.65 4.17 -18.91
CA ALA A 205 -8.27 5.11 -19.95
C ALA A 205 -6.74 5.36 -19.94
N PRO A 206 -6.04 5.26 -21.09
CA PRO A 206 -4.61 5.53 -21.18
C PRO A 206 -4.33 7.04 -21.27
N LEU A 207 -4.76 7.80 -20.25
CA LEU A 207 -4.68 9.26 -20.24
C LEU A 207 -3.47 9.76 -19.46
N PRO A 208 -2.87 10.91 -19.86
CA PRO A 208 -1.95 11.62 -18.99
C PRO A 208 -2.64 11.98 -17.67
N GLN A 209 -1.95 11.81 -16.54
CA GLN A 209 -2.50 12.00 -15.20
C GLN A 209 -3.20 13.37 -15.02
N ARG A 210 -2.64 14.44 -15.59
CA ARG A 210 -3.23 15.78 -15.48
C ARG A 210 -4.56 15.91 -16.22
N VAL A 211 -4.69 15.24 -17.36
CA VAL A 211 -5.94 15.19 -18.14
C VAL A 211 -6.97 14.38 -17.38
N GLN A 212 -6.58 13.20 -16.89
CA GLN A 212 -7.43 12.33 -16.06
C GLN A 212 -7.98 13.08 -14.83
N GLU A 213 -7.14 13.81 -14.09
CA GLU A 213 -7.56 14.60 -12.92
C GLU A 213 -8.55 15.71 -13.29
N LEU A 214 -8.33 16.40 -14.42
CA LEU A 214 -9.23 17.45 -14.90
C LEU A 214 -10.58 16.89 -15.35
N GLU A 215 -10.58 15.74 -16.00
CA GLU A 215 -11.77 15.08 -16.51
C GLU A 215 -12.60 14.41 -15.42
N CYS A 216 -11.95 13.84 -14.40
CA CYS A 216 -12.63 13.11 -13.32
C CYS A 216 -12.93 13.99 -12.10
N GLY A 217 -12.27 15.14 -11.96
CA GLY A 217 -12.40 16.02 -10.80
C GLY A 217 -11.72 15.50 -9.52
N PHE A 218 -10.98 14.39 -9.59
CA PHE A 218 -10.22 13.83 -8.47
C PHE A 218 -8.97 13.06 -8.95
N ASP A 219 -7.99 12.88 -8.07
CA ASP A 219 -6.72 12.21 -8.38
C ASP A 219 -6.67 10.78 -7.80
N ILE A 220 -6.71 9.77 -8.69
CA ILE A 220 -6.53 8.34 -8.37
C ILE A 220 -5.18 7.76 -8.80
N SER A 221 -4.24 8.60 -9.21
CA SER A 221 -2.89 8.17 -9.61
C SER A 221 -2.18 7.28 -8.58
N PRO A 222 -2.38 7.40 -7.24
CA PRO A 222 -1.77 6.45 -6.31
C PRO A 222 -2.25 5.01 -6.54
N ILE A 223 -3.56 4.84 -6.77
CA ILE A 223 -4.17 3.53 -7.01
C ILE A 223 -3.70 2.97 -8.36
N GLU A 224 -3.69 3.81 -9.39
CA GLU A 224 -3.21 3.41 -10.71
C GLU A 224 -1.74 2.95 -10.65
N LYS A 225 -0.88 3.72 -9.98
CA LYS A 225 0.53 3.36 -9.78
C LYS A 225 0.67 2.07 -8.99
N TRP A 226 -0.14 1.89 -7.95
CA TRP A 226 -0.16 0.66 -7.16
C TRP A 226 -0.54 -0.58 -8.00
N TYR A 227 -1.40 -0.45 -9.00
CA TYR A 227 -1.73 -1.54 -9.93
C TYR A 227 -0.62 -1.90 -10.91
N ARG A 228 0.34 -1.00 -11.17
CA ARG A 228 1.44 -1.27 -12.11
C ARG A 228 2.46 -2.26 -11.55
N HIS A 229 2.53 -2.41 -10.22
CA HIS A 229 3.50 -3.29 -9.59
C HIS A 229 2.97 -4.72 -9.50
N GLY A 230 3.72 -5.68 -10.04
CA GLY A 230 3.38 -7.11 -9.99
C GLY A 230 3.40 -7.66 -8.57
N LEU A 231 2.38 -8.45 -8.18
CA LEU A 231 2.37 -9.11 -6.88
C LEU A 231 3.57 -10.07 -6.73
N PHE A 232 4.04 -10.24 -5.50
CA PHE A 232 5.20 -11.04 -5.11
C PHE A 232 6.54 -10.59 -5.72
N THR A 233 6.62 -9.35 -6.21
CA THR A 233 7.86 -8.75 -6.70
C THR A 233 8.51 -7.85 -5.64
N ALA A 234 9.78 -7.50 -5.83
CA ALA A 234 10.43 -6.50 -4.98
C ALA A 234 9.90 -5.08 -5.22
N GLU A 235 9.21 -4.84 -6.35
CA GLU A 235 8.71 -3.52 -6.75
C GLU A 235 7.37 -3.16 -6.11
N ASP A 236 6.63 -4.17 -5.65
CA ASP A 236 5.31 -4.05 -5.03
C ASP A 236 5.32 -3.51 -3.58
N GLU A 237 6.27 -2.63 -3.29
CA GLU A 237 6.39 -1.94 -2.01
C GLU A 237 5.87 -0.52 -2.12
N LEU A 238 4.63 -0.32 -1.67
CA LEU A 238 3.95 0.96 -1.66
C LEU A 238 4.70 2.02 -0.83
N LEU A 239 5.47 1.60 0.19
CA LEU A 239 6.31 2.52 0.96
C LEU A 239 7.27 3.33 0.08
N ARG A 240 7.79 2.77 -1.02
CA ARG A 240 8.68 3.52 -1.94
C ARG A 240 7.96 4.72 -2.55
N ASP A 241 6.74 4.47 -3.02
CA ASP A 241 5.90 5.47 -3.66
C ASP A 241 5.44 6.53 -2.66
N PHE A 242 5.06 6.09 -1.46
CA PHE A 242 4.73 6.97 -0.34
C PHE A 242 5.88 7.91 0.06
N GLU A 243 7.11 7.41 0.11
CA GLU A 243 8.29 8.19 0.52
C GLU A 243 8.69 9.23 -0.54
N THR A 244 8.43 8.96 -1.81
CA THR A 244 8.80 9.81 -2.95
C THR A 244 7.72 10.83 -3.32
N ASP A 245 6.47 10.58 -2.94
CA ASP A 245 5.32 11.45 -3.21
C ASP A 245 5.51 12.88 -2.68
N LEU A 246 5.28 13.86 -3.55
CA LEU A 246 5.51 15.29 -3.27
C LEU A 246 4.59 15.82 -2.15
N LEU A 247 3.34 15.38 -2.12
CA LEU A 247 2.36 15.82 -1.12
C LEU A 247 2.71 15.20 0.24
N ILE A 248 3.10 13.93 0.28
CA ILE A 248 3.57 13.26 1.50
C ILE A 248 4.84 13.92 2.05
N ARG A 249 5.82 14.25 1.19
CA ARG A 249 6.98 15.06 1.58
C ARG A 249 6.58 16.44 2.10
N GLY A 250 5.51 17.03 1.55
CA GLY A 250 4.89 18.25 2.06
C GLY A 250 4.35 18.10 3.48
N ILE A 251 3.61 17.03 3.77
CA ILE A 251 3.08 16.71 5.11
C ILE A 251 4.20 16.60 6.12
N ARG A 252 5.26 15.85 5.80
CA ARG A 252 6.40 15.63 6.71
C ARG A 252 7.15 16.92 7.03
N ARG A 253 7.26 17.85 6.07
CA ARG A 253 7.82 19.19 6.30
C ARG A 253 6.95 20.01 7.25
N MET A 254 5.64 19.84 7.21
CA MET A 254 4.71 20.53 8.11
C MET A 254 4.82 20.04 9.55
N LEU A 255 5.00 18.74 9.74
CA LEU A 255 5.07 18.10 11.05
C LEU A 255 6.39 18.35 11.82
N ARG A 256 7.22 19.30 11.37
CA ARG A 256 8.50 19.75 11.99
C ARG A 256 9.21 18.63 12.77
N PRO A 257 9.93 17.70 12.10
CA PRO A 257 10.88 16.89 12.86
C PRO A 257 11.85 17.85 13.56
N GLY A 258 12.07 17.66 14.87
CA GLY A 258 13.10 18.42 15.58
C GLY A 258 14.45 18.34 14.84
N PRO A 259 15.35 19.32 14.98
CA PRO A 259 16.56 19.45 14.16
C PRO A 259 17.41 18.16 14.13
N LEU A 260 17.50 17.46 15.27
CA LEU A 260 18.18 16.17 15.37
C LEU A 260 17.52 15.06 14.51
N ILE A 261 16.18 15.00 14.48
CA ILE A 261 15.41 14.04 13.68
C ILE A 261 15.52 14.36 12.18
N ALA A 262 15.62 15.65 11.84
CA ALA A 262 15.85 16.09 10.46
C ALA A 262 17.23 15.64 9.96
N VAL A 263 18.28 15.80 10.77
CA VAL A 263 19.66 15.35 10.48
C VAL A 263 19.73 13.81 10.37
N ILE A 264 19.12 13.08 11.32
CA ILE A 264 19.08 11.61 11.27
C ILE A 264 18.30 11.10 10.04
N ARG A 265 17.27 11.81 9.59
CA ARG A 265 16.54 11.47 8.35
C ARG A 265 17.31 11.83 7.08
N PHE A 266 18.06 12.93 7.08
CA PHE A 266 18.88 13.35 5.94
C PHE A 266 20.10 12.43 5.75
N LEU A 267 20.72 12.00 6.85
CA LEU A 267 21.89 11.14 6.84
C LEU A 267 21.54 9.65 6.84
N GLY A 268 20.34 9.27 7.29
CA GLY A 268 19.89 7.88 7.27
C GLY A 268 19.93 7.32 5.85
N PRO A 269 20.29 6.03 5.67
CA PRO A 269 20.21 5.40 4.36
C PRO A 269 18.79 5.64 3.85
N GLY A 270 18.66 6.02 2.57
CA GLY A 270 17.38 6.26 1.92
C GLY A 270 16.40 5.10 2.10
N TYR A 271 15.21 5.23 1.52
CA TYR A 271 14.19 4.19 1.61
C TYR A 271 14.81 2.77 1.45
N THR A 272 14.69 1.97 2.50
CA THR A 272 15.14 0.58 2.53
C THR A 272 13.91 -0.28 2.79
N PRO A 273 13.68 -1.32 1.96
CA PRO A 273 12.58 -2.24 2.17
C PRO A 273 12.64 -2.81 3.58
N SER A 274 11.49 -3.18 4.14
CA SER A 274 11.47 -3.99 5.35
C SER A 274 12.29 -5.26 5.10
N PHE A 275 13.13 -5.66 6.06
CA PHE A 275 13.94 -6.87 5.91
C PHE A 275 13.06 -8.08 5.55
N TRP A 276 11.92 -8.20 6.23
CA TRP A 276 10.94 -9.25 6.01
C TRP A 276 10.31 -9.16 4.62
N TYR A 277 10.02 -7.96 4.11
CA TYR A 277 9.46 -7.75 2.78
C TYR A 277 10.43 -8.20 1.69
N ALA A 278 11.60 -7.57 1.63
CA ALA A 278 12.61 -7.85 0.61
C ALA A 278 12.93 -9.36 0.55
N TRP A 279 12.99 -9.97 1.73
CA TRP A 279 13.25 -11.40 1.81
C TRP A 279 12.09 -12.26 1.32
N THR A 280 10.89 -12.01 1.82
CA THR A 280 9.72 -12.84 1.50
C THR A 280 9.46 -12.79 0.00
N MET A 281 9.58 -11.61 -0.62
CA MET A 281 9.43 -11.47 -2.06
C MET A 281 10.55 -12.15 -2.83
N ARG A 282 11.83 -11.97 -2.45
CA ARG A 282 12.94 -12.71 -3.08
C ARG A 282 12.72 -14.23 -3.03
N LYS A 283 12.34 -14.75 -1.86
CA LYS A 283 12.03 -16.17 -1.68
C LYS A 283 10.84 -16.61 -2.54
N ALA A 284 9.80 -15.80 -2.64
CA ALA A 284 8.64 -16.08 -3.47
C ALA A 284 9.04 -16.19 -4.96
N VAL A 285 9.78 -15.21 -5.48
CA VAL A 285 10.27 -15.21 -6.87
C VAL A 285 11.13 -16.44 -7.17
N ILE A 286 12.11 -16.76 -6.33
CA ILE A 286 13.00 -17.92 -6.55
C ILE A 286 12.21 -19.24 -6.55
N LEU A 287 11.34 -19.43 -5.55
CA LEU A 287 10.55 -20.67 -5.45
C LEU A 287 9.53 -20.78 -6.57
N LEU A 288 8.95 -19.66 -7.02
CA LEU A 288 8.07 -19.61 -8.17
C LEU A 288 8.81 -20.03 -9.43
N GLY A 289 9.96 -19.41 -9.74
CA GLY A 289 10.80 -19.75 -10.89
C GLY A 289 11.22 -21.22 -10.90
N LYS A 290 11.67 -21.75 -9.75
CA LYS A 290 11.98 -23.20 -9.58
C LYS A 290 10.75 -24.08 -9.87
N THR A 291 9.56 -23.64 -9.46
CA THR A 291 8.32 -24.40 -9.67
C THR A 291 7.87 -24.38 -11.13
N ILE A 292 7.95 -23.22 -11.79
CA ILE A 292 7.62 -23.05 -13.21
C ILE A 292 8.57 -23.87 -14.09
N ALA A 293 9.88 -23.78 -13.85
CA ALA A 293 10.88 -24.57 -14.57
C ALA A 293 10.63 -26.08 -14.41
N SER A 294 10.36 -26.54 -13.19
CA SER A 294 10.04 -27.95 -12.91
C SER A 294 8.76 -28.40 -13.63
N LEU A 295 7.72 -27.56 -13.65
CA LEU A 295 6.44 -27.89 -14.31
C LEU A 295 6.59 -27.96 -15.82
N ASN A 296 7.26 -26.98 -16.43
CA ASN A 296 7.50 -26.99 -17.87
C ASN A 296 8.43 -28.15 -18.27
N LYS A 297 9.48 -28.44 -17.48
CA LYS A 297 10.36 -29.60 -17.73
C LYS A 297 9.62 -30.95 -17.66
N GLU A 298 8.66 -31.10 -16.76
CA GLU A 298 7.82 -32.31 -16.67
C GLU A 298 6.91 -32.47 -17.91
N LEU A 299 6.56 -31.38 -18.60
CA LEU A 299 5.82 -31.39 -19.87
C LEU A 299 6.71 -31.48 -21.12
N ASP A 300 7.97 -31.06 -21.02
CA ASP A 300 8.91 -30.80 -22.14
C ASP A 300 9.36 -32.05 -22.91
N LEU A 301 8.81 -33.22 -22.61
CA LEU A 301 9.00 -34.41 -23.44
C LEU A 301 8.07 -34.43 -24.68
N ARG A 302 7.17 -33.44 -24.85
CA ARG A 302 6.21 -33.42 -25.97
C ARG A 302 6.06 -32.09 -26.72
N ARG A 303 6.62 -30.96 -26.27
CA ARG A 303 6.35 -29.63 -26.86
C ARG A 303 7.60 -28.75 -26.90
N ARG A 304 7.63 -27.78 -27.84
CA ARG A 304 8.77 -26.87 -28.07
C ARG A 304 8.69 -25.54 -27.30
N THR A 305 7.55 -25.24 -26.66
CA THR A 305 7.32 -23.95 -25.99
C THR A 305 6.83 -24.13 -24.55
N PRO A 306 7.32 -23.32 -23.59
CA PRO A 306 6.85 -23.36 -22.20
C PRO A 306 5.40 -22.88 -22.13
N PHE A 307 4.55 -23.66 -21.45
CA PHE A 307 3.12 -23.37 -21.33
C PHE A 307 2.78 -22.72 -19.98
N PHE A 308 3.32 -23.27 -18.87
CA PHE A 308 3.01 -22.76 -17.55
C PHE A 308 3.79 -21.49 -17.23
N GLY A 309 3.07 -20.49 -16.71
CA GLY A 309 3.60 -19.21 -16.27
C GLY A 309 3.26 -18.86 -14.82
N ALA A 310 3.62 -17.66 -14.38
CA ALA A 310 3.32 -17.18 -13.02
C ALA A 310 1.81 -17.12 -12.75
N GLN A 311 1.01 -16.67 -13.72
CA GLN A 311 -0.44 -16.58 -13.61
C GLN A 311 -1.09 -17.93 -13.30
N HIS A 312 -0.63 -19.02 -13.93
CA HIS A 312 -1.10 -20.38 -13.65
C HIS A 312 -0.85 -20.84 -12.21
N LEU A 313 0.10 -20.25 -11.49
CA LEU A 313 0.41 -20.62 -10.10
C LEU A 313 -0.13 -19.63 -9.07
N LEU A 314 -0.26 -18.36 -9.44
CA LEU A 314 -0.56 -17.28 -8.50
C LEU A 314 -1.93 -16.64 -8.71
N TRP A 315 -2.58 -16.90 -9.84
CA TRP A 315 -3.91 -16.39 -10.16
C TRP A 315 -4.91 -17.56 -10.17
N PRO A 316 -5.68 -17.73 -9.08
CA PRO A 316 -6.76 -18.72 -9.06
C PRO A 316 -7.91 -18.21 -9.95
N CYS A 317 -7.96 -18.68 -11.18
CA CYS A 317 -8.95 -18.28 -12.18
C CYS A 317 -9.44 -19.50 -12.96
N GLU A 318 -10.76 -19.69 -13.02
CA GLU A 318 -11.35 -20.79 -13.78
C GLU A 318 -11.00 -20.75 -15.26
N ARG A 319 -10.85 -19.55 -15.86
CA ARG A 319 -10.48 -19.43 -17.28
C ARG A 319 -9.09 -20.00 -17.52
N THR A 320 -8.12 -19.62 -16.70
CA THR A 320 -6.77 -20.18 -16.76
C THR A 320 -6.75 -21.68 -16.54
N ASP A 321 -7.63 -22.22 -15.68
CA ASP A 321 -7.74 -23.66 -15.48
C ASP A 321 -8.42 -24.36 -16.69
N ARG A 322 -9.38 -23.71 -17.37
CA ARG A 322 -9.96 -24.19 -18.65
C ARG A 322 -8.95 -24.18 -19.78
N ASP A 323 -8.09 -23.17 -19.87
CA ASP A 323 -7.02 -23.12 -20.87
C ASP A 323 -6.10 -24.35 -20.77
N VAL A 324 -5.89 -24.89 -19.57
CA VAL A 324 -5.15 -26.17 -19.38
C VAL A 324 -5.94 -27.36 -19.91
N ILE A 325 -7.26 -27.39 -19.72
CA ILE A 325 -8.10 -28.49 -20.22
C ILE A 325 -8.18 -28.44 -21.75
N ASP A 326 -8.42 -27.27 -22.33
CA ASP A 326 -8.52 -27.08 -23.77
C ASP A 326 -7.22 -27.46 -24.48
N GLU A 327 -6.07 -27.13 -23.87
CA GLU A 327 -4.77 -27.41 -24.45
C GLU A 327 -4.33 -28.89 -24.35
N PHE A 328 -4.70 -29.59 -23.27
CA PHE A 328 -4.20 -30.95 -22.99
C PHE A 328 -5.30 -32.04 -23.01
N GLY A 329 -6.55 -31.67 -23.26
CA GLY A 329 -7.74 -32.52 -23.18
C GLY A 329 -8.16 -32.87 -21.74
N ASP A 330 -9.41 -33.28 -21.56
CA ASP A 330 -10.03 -33.49 -20.22
C ASP A 330 -9.21 -34.37 -19.27
N LYS A 331 -8.70 -35.50 -19.76
CA LYS A 331 -8.01 -36.50 -18.93
C LYS A 331 -6.65 -36.00 -18.44
N GLU A 332 -5.80 -35.50 -19.35
CA GLU A 332 -4.47 -35.02 -18.99
C GLU A 332 -4.54 -33.62 -18.37
N GLY A 333 -5.38 -32.74 -18.89
CA GLY A 333 -5.69 -31.44 -18.30
C GLY A 333 -6.16 -31.57 -16.85
N GLY A 334 -7.10 -32.47 -16.56
CA GLY A 334 -7.55 -32.74 -15.19
C GLY A 334 -6.43 -33.28 -14.27
N ARG A 335 -5.48 -34.06 -14.80
CA ARG A 335 -4.28 -34.50 -14.05
C ARG A 335 -3.35 -33.32 -13.79
N LEU A 336 -3.11 -32.46 -14.76
CA LEU A 336 -2.27 -31.27 -14.65
C LEU A 336 -2.85 -30.25 -13.68
N LEU A 337 -4.17 -30.03 -13.68
CA LEU A 337 -4.84 -29.16 -12.72
C LEU A 337 -4.66 -29.65 -11.27
N ARG A 338 -4.76 -30.96 -11.03
CA ARG A 338 -4.45 -31.55 -9.71
C ARG A 338 -2.98 -31.35 -9.32
N LEU A 339 -2.06 -31.48 -10.27
CA LEU A 339 -0.65 -31.21 -10.05
C LEU A 339 -0.41 -29.73 -9.74
N LEU A 340 -1.01 -28.81 -10.49
CA LEU A 340 -0.95 -27.37 -10.26
C LEU A 340 -1.47 -27.03 -8.86
N ALA A 341 -2.67 -27.49 -8.48
CA ALA A 341 -3.21 -27.26 -7.14
C ALA A 341 -2.26 -27.75 -6.03
N LYS A 342 -1.63 -28.92 -6.21
CA LYS A 342 -0.61 -29.43 -5.28
C LYS A 342 0.63 -28.53 -5.23
N ARG A 343 1.08 -28.00 -6.38
CA ARG A 343 2.24 -27.10 -6.48
C ARG A 343 1.93 -25.72 -5.90
N ARG A 344 0.77 -25.12 -6.19
CA ARG A 344 0.27 -23.87 -5.59
C ARG A 344 0.30 -23.94 -4.06
N ARG A 345 -0.30 -25.00 -3.50
CA ARG A 345 -0.32 -25.26 -2.05
C ARG A 345 1.08 -25.42 -1.47
N LYS A 346 1.92 -26.24 -2.10
CA LYS A 346 3.30 -26.49 -1.64
C LYS A 346 4.14 -25.21 -1.71
N LEU A 347 3.97 -24.41 -2.75
CA LEU A 347 4.65 -23.13 -2.95
C LEU A 347 4.30 -22.15 -1.82
N MET A 348 3.01 -21.88 -1.58
CA MET A 348 2.57 -20.95 -0.54
C MET A 348 3.00 -21.40 0.86
N ARG A 349 2.85 -22.69 1.18
CA ARG A 349 3.27 -23.23 2.47
C ARG A 349 4.78 -23.20 2.67
N LYS A 350 5.56 -23.33 1.60
CA LYS A 350 7.02 -23.16 1.64
C LYS A 350 7.42 -21.71 1.79
N ILE A 351 6.76 -20.77 1.13
CA ILE A 351 7.07 -19.34 1.22
C ILE A 351 6.72 -18.84 2.62
N PHE A 352 5.46 -19.00 3.03
CA PHE A 352 4.88 -18.37 4.21
C PHE A 352 4.92 -19.26 5.46
N SER A 353 4.29 -20.43 5.43
CA SER A 353 4.33 -21.48 6.47
C SER A 353 3.29 -22.56 6.17
N ALA A 354 3.45 -23.80 6.64
CA ALA A 354 2.36 -24.78 6.62
C ALA A 354 1.21 -24.43 7.58
N ASP A 355 1.51 -23.74 8.68
CA ASP A 355 0.55 -23.22 9.66
C ASP A 355 0.01 -21.84 9.23
N ARG A 356 -1.32 -21.67 9.26
CA ARG A 356 -2.04 -20.45 8.84
C ARG A 356 -1.63 -19.24 9.66
N VAL A 357 -1.58 -19.38 10.98
CA VAL A 357 -1.26 -18.28 11.90
C VAL A 357 0.15 -17.77 11.65
N SER A 358 1.10 -18.68 11.49
CA SER A 358 2.48 -18.36 11.11
C SER A 358 2.58 -17.70 9.73
N ALA A 359 1.80 -18.16 8.74
CA ALA A 359 1.81 -17.58 7.40
C ALA A 359 1.34 -16.12 7.43
N TYR A 360 0.24 -15.85 8.13
CA TYR A 360 -0.25 -14.49 8.33
C TYR A 360 0.75 -13.64 9.09
N ARG A 361 1.34 -14.15 10.18
CA ARG A 361 2.37 -13.42 10.94
C ARG A 361 3.54 -12.99 10.05
N LEU A 362 4.01 -13.87 9.16
CA LEU A 362 5.07 -13.51 8.22
C LEU A 362 4.62 -12.42 7.25
N LEU A 363 3.41 -12.56 6.70
CA LEU A 363 2.80 -11.56 5.82
C LEU A 363 2.77 -10.17 6.47
N TYR A 364 2.22 -10.09 7.69
CA TYR A 364 2.18 -8.84 8.42
C TYR A 364 3.57 -8.31 8.72
N ARG A 365 4.56 -9.14 9.04
CA ARG A 365 5.93 -8.63 9.22
C ARG A 365 6.50 -8.02 7.96
N ALA A 366 6.21 -8.59 6.79
CA ALA A 366 6.61 -8.01 5.51
C ALA A 366 6.07 -6.57 5.37
N PHE A 367 4.77 -6.36 5.60
CA PHE A 367 4.09 -5.08 5.35
C PHE A 367 3.95 -4.14 6.56
N SER A 368 4.20 -4.61 7.78
CA SER A 368 3.94 -3.86 9.03
C SER A 368 4.71 -2.54 9.10
N LYS A 369 5.95 -2.51 8.62
CA LYS A 369 6.77 -1.30 8.59
C LYS A 369 6.08 -0.20 7.78
N GLU A 370 5.54 -0.55 6.62
CA GLU A 370 4.83 0.37 5.74
C GLU A 370 3.54 0.84 6.41
N LEU A 371 2.68 -0.09 6.81
CA LEU A 371 1.39 0.22 7.42
C LEU A 371 1.55 1.10 8.67
N LEU A 372 2.48 0.76 9.57
CA LEU A 372 2.75 1.55 10.78
C LEU A 372 3.30 2.93 10.46
N ARG A 373 4.15 3.07 9.44
CA ARG A 373 4.69 4.39 9.04
C ARG A 373 3.60 5.29 8.48
N ILE A 374 2.76 4.76 7.59
CA ILE A 374 1.66 5.50 6.98
C ILE A 374 0.61 5.85 8.04
N ALA A 375 0.20 4.88 8.86
CA ALA A 375 -0.74 5.10 9.95
C ALA A 375 -0.22 6.12 10.98
N THR A 376 1.07 6.05 11.35
CA THR A 376 1.67 7.04 12.25
C THR A 376 1.62 8.45 11.64
N LEU A 377 1.95 8.61 10.36
CA LEU A 377 1.85 9.90 9.69
C LEU A 377 0.39 10.39 9.63
N ARG A 378 -0.55 9.48 9.40
CA ARG A 378 -1.98 9.78 9.40
C ARG A 378 -2.47 10.25 10.77
N VAL A 379 -2.13 9.57 11.86
CA VAL A 379 -2.47 10.02 13.22
C VAL A 379 -1.91 11.42 13.51
N GLN A 380 -0.74 11.75 12.95
CA GLN A 380 -0.12 13.06 13.16
C GLN A 380 -0.78 14.19 12.34
N PHE A 381 -1.35 13.90 11.16
CA PHE A 381 -1.82 14.91 10.21
C PHE A 381 -3.34 14.96 10.03
N ASP A 382 -4.01 13.80 10.01
CA ASP A 382 -5.45 13.65 9.84
C ASP A 382 -6.12 13.78 11.21
N ALA A 383 -6.46 15.01 11.59
CA ALA A 383 -7.07 15.31 12.88
C ALA A 383 -8.38 14.53 13.12
N GLU A 384 -9.20 14.35 12.08
CA GLU A 384 -10.46 13.60 12.17
C GLU A 384 -10.21 12.12 12.46
N TYR A 385 -9.20 11.53 11.83
CA TYR A 385 -8.77 10.17 12.16
C TYR A 385 -8.23 10.09 13.59
N ARG A 386 -7.35 11.02 13.99
CA ARG A 386 -6.79 11.08 15.37
C ARG A 386 -7.87 11.20 16.45
N LEU A 387 -8.94 11.93 16.18
CA LEU A 387 -10.06 12.16 17.08
C LEU A 387 -11.14 11.06 17.01
N GLY A 388 -11.04 10.12 16.06
CA GLY A 388 -12.04 9.08 15.86
C GLY A 388 -13.36 9.56 15.26
N LEU A 389 -13.34 10.68 14.52
CA LEU A 389 -14.52 11.25 13.86
C LEU A 389 -14.86 10.57 12.52
N LEU A 390 -13.93 9.76 12.00
CA LEU A 390 -14.13 8.98 10.78
C LEU A 390 -14.74 7.62 11.12
N ARG A 391 -15.46 7.02 10.15
CA ARG A 391 -15.98 5.65 10.27
C ARG A 391 -14.92 4.63 10.68
N ARG A 392 -13.67 4.87 10.27
CA ARG A 392 -12.51 4.05 10.58
C ARG A 392 -11.51 4.89 11.35
N ASN A 393 -11.12 4.43 12.53
CA ASN A 393 -10.25 5.17 13.45
C ASN A 393 -8.97 4.38 13.79
N PRO A 394 -7.96 5.01 14.44
CA PRO A 394 -6.70 4.35 14.75
C PRO A 394 -6.84 3.16 15.69
N ARG A 395 -7.86 3.14 16.56
CA ARG A 395 -8.12 1.99 17.44
C ARG A 395 -8.59 0.79 16.63
N ASP A 396 -9.47 1.01 15.66
CA ASP A 396 -9.95 -0.06 14.79
C ASP A 396 -8.78 -0.65 14.00
N ASP A 397 -7.88 0.19 13.48
CA ASP A 397 -6.71 -0.28 12.72
C ASP A 397 -5.72 -1.05 13.58
N VAL A 398 -5.44 -0.58 14.80
CA VAL A 398 -4.60 -1.33 15.74
C VAL A 398 -5.28 -2.63 16.15
N SER A 399 -6.56 -2.61 16.50
CA SER A 399 -7.31 -3.82 16.91
C SER A 399 -7.33 -4.86 15.79
N ASN A 400 -7.59 -4.45 14.56
CA ASN A 400 -7.55 -5.33 13.40
C ASN A 400 -6.15 -5.92 13.20
N LEU A 401 -5.10 -5.12 13.32
CA LEU A 401 -3.73 -5.60 13.24
C LEU A 401 -3.37 -6.60 14.34
N GLU A 402 -3.78 -6.32 15.58
CA GLU A 402 -3.52 -7.19 16.73
C GLU A 402 -4.25 -8.53 16.60
N LYS A 403 -5.52 -8.51 16.17
CA LYS A 403 -6.30 -9.73 15.87
C LYS A 403 -5.58 -10.59 14.83
N LEU A 404 -5.00 -9.96 13.82
CA LEU A 404 -4.34 -10.66 12.72
C LEU A 404 -2.95 -11.18 13.09
N LEU A 405 -2.22 -10.46 13.94
CA LEU A 405 -0.88 -10.82 14.39
C LEU A 405 -0.87 -11.82 15.56
N GLY A 406 -1.95 -11.84 16.35
CA GLY A 406 -2.03 -12.58 17.61
C GLY A 406 -1.13 -12.01 18.71
N TYR A 407 -0.73 -10.73 18.61
CA TYR A 407 0.02 -10.02 19.65
C TYR A 407 -0.17 -8.50 19.52
N SER A 408 0.09 -7.77 20.62
CA SER A 408 -0.05 -6.31 20.65
C SER A 408 1.02 -5.61 19.82
N VAL A 409 0.62 -4.78 18.85
CA VAL A 409 1.53 -4.07 17.94
C VAL A 409 1.99 -2.75 18.56
N ILE A 410 1.10 -2.10 19.29
CA ILE A 410 1.33 -0.82 19.95
C ILE A 410 0.69 -0.92 21.33
N SER A 411 1.42 -0.56 22.39
CA SER A 411 0.83 -0.58 23.72
C SER A 411 -0.37 0.37 23.79
N PRO A 412 -1.48 0.00 24.47
CA PRO A 412 -2.65 0.87 24.59
C PRO A 412 -2.32 2.26 25.12
N ARG A 413 -1.35 2.36 26.05
CA ARG A 413 -0.84 3.64 26.56
C ARG A 413 -0.16 4.47 25.47
N ALA A 414 0.69 3.86 24.64
CA ALA A 414 1.34 4.56 23.54
C ALA A 414 0.34 4.99 22.45
N LEU A 415 -0.69 4.17 22.20
CA LEU A 415 -1.78 4.54 21.30
C LEU A 415 -2.58 5.72 21.88
N ASN A 416 -3.03 5.63 23.14
CA ASN A 416 -3.79 6.69 23.80
C ASN A 416 -3.02 8.02 23.88
N LYS A 417 -1.70 7.99 24.06
CA LYS A 417 -0.85 9.20 23.99
C LYS A 417 -0.84 9.87 22.61
N ARG A 418 -1.16 9.14 21.54
CA ARG A 418 -1.20 9.64 20.16
C ARG A 418 -2.62 10.02 19.71
N LEU A 419 -3.63 9.49 20.38
CA LEU A 419 -5.03 9.82 20.10
C LEU A 419 -5.34 11.20 20.64
N GLY A 420 -6.19 11.92 19.91
CA GLY A 420 -6.72 13.18 20.40
C GLY A 420 -7.78 12.93 21.47
N SER A 421 -7.96 13.89 22.37
CA SER A 421 -9.05 13.82 23.35
C SER A 421 -10.26 14.62 22.88
N SER A 422 -11.45 14.28 23.40
CA SER A 422 -12.65 15.11 23.18
C SER A 422 -12.47 16.54 23.69
N ALA A 423 -11.61 16.74 24.70
CA ALA A 423 -11.28 18.07 25.19
C ALA A 423 -10.49 18.88 24.15
N GLU A 424 -9.55 18.27 23.43
CA GLU A 424 -8.80 18.97 22.36
C GLU A 424 -9.71 19.42 21.20
N GLU A 425 -10.72 18.62 20.82
CA GLU A 425 -11.72 19.06 19.83
C GLU A 425 -12.64 20.15 20.40
N GLY A 426 -12.99 20.07 21.69
CA GLY A 426 -13.72 21.13 22.38
C GLY A 426 -12.97 22.47 22.40
N GLU A 427 -11.68 22.43 22.72
CA GLU A 427 -10.76 23.58 22.64
C GLU A 427 -10.73 24.17 21.24
N PHE A 428 -10.50 23.33 20.22
CA PHE A 428 -10.49 23.77 18.83
C PHE A 428 -11.80 24.44 18.42
N ARG A 429 -12.96 23.88 18.80
CA ARG A 429 -14.27 24.48 18.49
C ARG A 429 -14.50 25.79 19.21
N ALA A 430 -14.08 25.90 20.47
CA ALA A 430 -14.15 27.15 21.23
C ALA A 430 -13.26 28.23 20.60
N ASP A 431 -12.07 27.86 20.12
CA ASP A 431 -11.18 28.77 19.40
C ASP A 431 -11.73 29.17 18.03
N LEU A 432 -12.35 28.23 17.31
CA LEU A 432 -12.98 28.48 16.00
C LEU A 432 -14.18 29.42 16.12
N ALA A 433 -15.00 29.30 17.18
CA ALA A 433 -16.16 30.16 17.42
C ALA A 433 -15.80 31.62 17.70
N ARG A 434 -14.51 31.92 17.96
CA ARG A 434 -14.00 33.28 18.14
C ARG A 434 -13.65 33.96 16.81
N LEU A 435 -13.73 33.25 15.69
CA LEU A 435 -13.43 33.77 14.37
C LEU A 435 -14.70 34.23 13.64
N PRO A 436 -14.58 35.22 12.73
CA PRO A 436 -15.68 35.58 11.83
C PRO A 436 -16.15 34.35 11.04
N SER A 437 -17.46 34.06 11.08
CA SER A 437 -18.06 32.88 10.44
C SER A 437 -18.13 32.97 8.92
N ASP A 438 -18.16 34.19 8.39
CA ASP A 438 -18.67 34.47 7.05
C ASP A 438 -17.75 33.92 5.93
N ASP A 439 -16.50 33.59 6.27
CA ASP A 439 -15.49 33.05 5.34
C ASP A 439 -15.19 31.55 5.54
N LEU A 440 -15.85 30.88 6.49
CA LEU A 440 -15.49 29.52 6.91
C LEU A 440 -16.41 28.45 6.32
N ASP A 441 -16.12 28.03 5.09
CA ASP A 441 -16.70 26.81 4.54
C ASP A 441 -16.12 25.53 5.16
N THR A 442 -16.76 24.39 4.91
CA THR A 442 -16.37 23.09 5.47
C THR A 442 -14.91 22.73 5.14
N GLU A 443 -14.42 23.10 3.95
CA GLU A 443 -13.04 22.86 3.55
C GLU A 443 -12.05 23.73 4.34
N ALA A 444 -12.38 25.00 4.57
CA ALA A 444 -11.61 25.91 5.40
C ALA A 444 -11.52 25.40 6.84
N ILE A 445 -12.65 24.97 7.42
CA ILE A 445 -12.70 24.39 8.78
C ILE A 445 -11.81 23.15 8.86
N ARG A 446 -11.83 22.27 7.86
CA ARG A 446 -10.95 21.10 7.80
C ARG A 446 -9.47 21.52 7.77
N ALA A 447 -9.11 22.49 6.93
CA ALA A 447 -7.74 22.97 6.82
C ALA A 447 -7.24 23.60 8.14
N LEU A 448 -8.09 24.40 8.79
CA LEU A 448 -7.83 24.99 10.10
C LEU A 448 -7.65 23.92 11.17
N ARG A 449 -8.52 22.91 11.20
CA ARG A 449 -8.40 21.76 12.10
C ARG A 449 -7.05 21.07 11.93
N ILE A 450 -6.66 20.74 10.69
CA ILE A 450 -5.34 20.13 10.44
C ILE A 450 -4.23 21.04 10.96
N ALA A 451 -4.24 22.33 10.59
CA ALA A 451 -3.21 23.29 10.98
C ALA A 451 -3.09 23.45 12.51
N TYR A 452 -4.21 23.44 13.22
CA TYR A 452 -4.29 23.48 14.68
C TYR A 452 -3.65 22.24 15.32
N PHE A 453 -4.06 21.04 14.89
CA PHE A 453 -3.59 19.79 15.50
C PHE A 453 -2.15 19.42 15.14
N VAL A 454 -1.64 19.89 13.99
CA VAL A 454 -0.21 19.80 13.67
C VAL A 454 0.63 20.92 14.29
N ASP A 455 0.00 21.84 15.03
CA ASP A 455 0.58 23.07 15.58
C ASP A 455 1.43 23.85 14.57
N ARG A 456 0.87 24.04 13.37
CA ARG A 456 1.61 24.67 12.28
C ARG A 456 1.94 26.10 12.66
N LYS A 457 3.24 26.43 12.66
CA LYS A 457 3.76 27.76 13.04
C LYS A 457 3.36 28.19 14.47
N GLY A 458 3.01 27.25 15.35
CA GLY A 458 2.61 27.57 16.72
C GLY A 458 1.18 28.10 16.83
N ILE A 459 0.29 27.83 15.87
CA ILE A 459 -1.10 28.30 15.89
C ILE A 459 -1.79 27.96 17.22
N ARG A 460 -1.63 26.73 17.74
CA ARG A 460 -2.26 26.33 19.00
C ARG A 460 -1.69 27.14 20.17
N TYR A 461 -0.38 27.35 20.16
CA TYR A 461 0.32 28.16 21.16
C TYR A 461 -0.09 29.64 21.13
N GLN A 462 -0.28 30.21 19.93
CA GLN A 462 -0.67 31.62 19.76
C GLN A 462 -2.10 31.86 20.26
N LEU A 463 -3.04 30.95 19.94
CA LEU A 463 -4.41 31.01 20.46
C LEU A 463 -4.44 30.90 21.99
N ALA A 464 -3.62 30.01 22.57
CA ALA A 464 -3.51 29.86 24.01
C ALA A 464 -2.97 31.12 24.72
N ARG A 465 -2.11 31.92 24.05
CA ARG A 465 -1.57 33.18 24.58
C ARG A 465 -2.45 34.41 24.34
N GLN A 466 -3.62 34.24 23.71
CA GLN A 466 -4.53 35.33 23.33
C GLN A 466 -3.91 36.38 22.38
N ASP A 467 -2.88 36.02 21.62
CA ASP A 467 -2.34 36.87 20.55
C ASP A 467 -3.25 36.75 19.31
N LYS A 468 -4.38 37.46 19.37
CA LYS A 468 -5.49 37.34 18.41
C LYS A 468 -5.07 37.72 17.00
N ASP A 469 -4.32 38.80 16.84
CA ASP A 469 -3.96 39.32 15.52
C ASP A 469 -2.98 38.38 14.80
N ALA A 470 -2.00 37.84 15.53
CA ALA A 470 -1.09 36.86 14.96
C ALA A 470 -1.82 35.56 14.58
N ALA A 471 -2.74 35.08 15.43
CA ALA A 471 -3.53 33.89 15.14
C ALA A 471 -4.45 34.08 13.92
N LEU A 472 -5.14 35.24 13.83
CA LEU A 472 -6.01 35.60 12.70
C LEU A 472 -5.23 35.65 11.39
N ALA A 473 -4.05 36.28 11.37
CA ALA A 473 -3.20 36.30 10.18
C ALA A 473 -2.82 34.88 9.71
N ARG A 474 -2.50 33.98 10.65
CA ARG A 474 -2.19 32.58 10.31
C ARG A 474 -3.40 31.78 9.85
N PHE A 475 -4.58 32.05 10.40
CA PHE A 475 -5.82 31.43 9.94
C PHE A 475 -6.16 31.85 8.52
N HIS A 476 -6.05 33.14 8.19
CA HIS A 476 -6.22 33.60 6.82
C HIS A 476 -5.26 32.91 5.83
N GLU A 477 -3.99 32.71 6.20
CA GLU A 477 -3.05 31.93 5.39
C GLU A 477 -3.51 30.47 5.19
N VAL A 478 -4.07 29.84 6.23
CA VAL A 478 -4.54 28.45 6.17
C VAL A 478 -5.80 28.33 5.32
N VAL A 479 -6.78 29.23 5.50
CA VAL A 479 -8.02 29.29 4.71
C VAL A 479 -7.70 29.51 3.24
N THR A 480 -6.82 30.47 2.91
CA THR A 480 -6.33 30.70 1.54
C THR A 480 -5.66 29.45 0.95
N ALA A 481 -4.99 28.65 1.79
CA ALA A 481 -4.30 27.43 1.37
C ALA A 481 -5.13 26.15 1.52
N LYS A 482 -6.45 26.21 1.79
CA LYS A 482 -7.27 25.05 2.18
C LYS A 482 -7.18 23.85 1.22
N LYS A 483 -7.26 24.09 -0.09
CA LYS A 483 -7.09 23.06 -1.14
C LYS A 483 -5.76 22.31 -1.02
N LYS A 484 -4.67 22.98 -0.61
CA LYS A 484 -3.36 22.35 -0.40
C LYS A 484 -3.34 21.46 0.84
N TYR A 485 -4.19 21.68 1.84
CA TYR A 485 -4.34 20.78 2.98
C TYR A 485 -5.22 19.59 2.62
N THR A 486 -6.33 19.83 1.94
CA THR A 486 -7.24 18.80 1.42
C THR A 486 -6.51 17.81 0.52
N ALA A 487 -5.78 18.28 -0.50
CA ALA A 487 -5.02 17.41 -1.39
C ALA A 487 -3.99 16.52 -0.65
N LYS A 488 -3.30 17.08 0.36
CA LYS A 488 -2.37 16.31 1.21
C LYS A 488 -3.10 15.24 2.03
N LEU A 489 -4.23 15.60 2.62
CA LEU A 489 -5.05 14.70 3.42
C LEU A 489 -5.57 13.54 2.58
N VAL A 490 -6.17 13.83 1.43
CA VAL A 490 -6.67 12.82 0.47
C VAL A 490 -5.56 11.88 0.06
N ARG A 491 -4.39 12.41 -0.32
CA ARG A 491 -3.21 11.59 -0.67
C ARG A 491 -2.81 10.66 0.46
N LEU A 492 -2.75 11.16 1.69
CA LEU A 492 -2.37 10.37 2.87
C LEU A 492 -3.41 9.28 3.17
N ARG A 493 -4.70 9.59 3.07
CA ARG A 493 -5.79 8.63 3.24
C ARG A 493 -5.75 7.52 2.18
N LEU A 494 -5.45 7.86 0.91
CA LEU A 494 -5.27 6.89 -0.16
C LEU A 494 -4.10 5.94 0.11
N TYR A 495 -2.92 6.45 0.49
CA TYR A 495 -1.79 5.57 0.85
C TYR A 495 -2.11 4.67 2.04
N HIS A 496 -2.84 5.17 3.04
CA HIS A 496 -3.28 4.36 4.16
C HIS A 496 -4.24 3.25 3.74
N LEU A 497 -5.20 3.56 2.87
CA LEU A 497 -6.12 2.59 2.29
C LEU A 497 -5.38 1.52 1.49
N MET A 498 -4.49 1.92 0.57
CA MET A 498 -3.74 0.97 -0.27
C MET A 498 -2.85 0.05 0.55
N ALA A 499 -2.17 0.56 1.59
CA ALA A 499 -1.35 -0.27 2.47
C ALA A 499 -2.17 -1.38 3.14
N ARG A 500 -3.43 -1.08 3.48
CA ARG A 500 -4.36 -2.06 4.02
C ARG A 500 -4.84 -3.04 2.95
N LEU A 501 -5.31 -2.55 1.81
CA LEU A 501 -5.80 -3.39 0.71
C LEU A 501 -4.69 -4.34 0.21
N GLN A 502 -3.44 -3.89 0.21
CA GLN A 502 -2.27 -4.70 -0.10
C GLN A 502 -2.16 -5.91 0.85
N VAL A 503 -2.23 -5.67 2.16
CA VAL A 503 -2.16 -6.75 3.16
C VAL A 503 -3.34 -7.70 3.04
N GLU A 504 -4.56 -7.18 2.83
CA GLU A 504 -5.77 -7.99 2.64
C GLU A 504 -5.67 -8.86 1.39
N LEU A 505 -5.26 -8.28 0.26
CA LEU A 505 -5.07 -9.00 -1.00
C LEU A 505 -4.05 -10.14 -0.87
N TYR A 506 -2.90 -9.87 -0.28
CA TYR A 506 -1.89 -10.89 -0.04
C TYR A 506 -2.37 -11.98 0.92
N ARG A 507 -3.10 -11.60 1.99
CA ARG A 507 -3.69 -12.56 2.92
C ARG A 507 -4.67 -13.48 2.20
N ASP A 508 -5.57 -12.92 1.40
CA ASP A 508 -6.58 -13.69 0.69
C ASP A 508 -5.92 -14.67 -0.29
N LEU A 509 -4.94 -14.20 -1.08
CA LEU A 509 -4.19 -15.05 -2.01
C LEU A 509 -3.42 -16.17 -1.30
N VAL A 510 -2.73 -15.86 -0.21
CA VAL A 510 -2.04 -16.88 0.58
C VAL A 510 -3.03 -17.88 1.16
N THR A 511 -4.21 -17.42 1.58
CA THR A 511 -5.27 -18.27 2.15
C THR A 511 -5.78 -19.27 1.13
N GLU A 512 -6.18 -18.74 -0.03
CA GLU A 512 -6.76 -19.49 -1.14
C GLU A 512 -5.75 -20.46 -1.75
N LEU A 513 -4.59 -19.97 -2.19
CA LEU A 513 -3.55 -20.78 -2.83
C LEU A 513 -2.88 -21.76 -1.85
N GLY A 514 -2.82 -21.42 -0.57
CA GLY A 514 -2.31 -22.29 0.49
C GLY A 514 -3.29 -23.37 0.96
N CYS A 515 -4.55 -23.30 0.52
CA CYS A 515 -5.68 -24.12 0.96
C CYS A 515 -5.71 -24.24 2.49
N TYR A 516 -5.62 -23.12 3.20
CA TYR A 516 -5.82 -23.14 4.65
C TYR A 516 -7.32 -23.28 4.90
N THR A 517 -7.73 -24.38 5.51
CA THR A 517 -9.12 -24.54 5.95
C THR A 517 -9.46 -23.40 6.90
N GLU A 518 -10.66 -22.84 6.77
CA GLU A 518 -11.24 -22.08 7.87
C GLU A 518 -11.40 -23.07 9.01
N SER A 519 -10.41 -23.12 9.90
CA SER A 519 -10.63 -23.71 11.21
C SER A 519 -11.77 -22.90 11.80
N THR A 520 -12.97 -23.48 11.82
CA THR A 520 -14.05 -23.02 12.69
C THR A 520 -13.38 -22.77 14.04
N PRO A 521 -13.45 -21.53 14.58
CA PRO A 521 -12.79 -21.25 15.84
C PRO A 521 -13.31 -22.28 16.84
N SER A 522 -12.45 -23.20 17.26
CA SER A 522 -12.79 -24.18 18.26
C SER A 522 -13.10 -23.37 19.50
N SER A 523 -14.39 -23.24 19.79
CA SER A 523 -14.90 -22.75 21.05
C SER A 523 -14.51 -23.77 22.12
N SER A 524 -13.24 -23.75 22.52
CA SER A 524 -12.69 -24.64 23.53
C SER A 524 -11.73 -23.85 24.41
N ARG A 525 -12.34 -23.32 25.47
CA ARG A 525 -11.88 -23.11 26.86
C ARG A 525 -10.64 -22.27 27.12
#